data_AF-A0A8K1NV65-F1
#
_entry.id   AF-A0A8K1NV65-F1
#
_cell.length_a   1.000
_cell.length_b   1.000
_cell.length_c   1.000
_cell.angle_alpha   90.00
_cell.angle_beta   90.00
_cell.angle_gamma   90.00
#
_symmetry.space_group_name_H-M   'P 1'
#
loop_
_entity.id
_entity.type
_entity.pdbx_description
1 polymer ?
#
loop_
_entity_poly.entity_id
_entity_poly.type
_entity_poly.pdbx_seq_one_letter_code
_entity_poly.pdbx_strand_id
1 'polypeptide(L)'
;RWDLSKFIRVSKNIGSSMKSVGEVMAIGRKFEEAFQKALRMVDENVMGFDPNLKEVNEKELTEPTDKRIFVLAAALKHGYSIDKLYDLTKIDRWFLAKMEKIIKITLELEKLDNSLNNDLLKISKQMGFSDKQIASCIKSSELAIRKQRKESKILPFVKQIDTVAG
;
A
#
# COMPACT_ATOMS: atom_id res chain seq x y z
N ARG A 1 4.31 13.67 -1.21
CA ARG A 1 3.46 14.33 -0.20
C ARG A 1 2.79 15.55 -0.83
N TRP A 2 1.49 15.73 -0.64
CA TRP A 2 0.72 16.86 -1.17
C TRP A 2 -0.15 17.48 -0.07
N ASP A 3 -0.21 18.81 -0.05
CA ASP A 3 -1.03 19.60 0.89
C ASP A 3 -2.08 20.43 0.11
N LEU A 4 -2.68 19.83 -0.93
CA LEU A 4 -3.59 20.52 -1.86
C LEU A 4 -4.92 20.93 -1.22
N SER A 5 -5.31 20.34 -0.08
CA SER A 5 -6.52 20.72 0.67
C SER A 5 -6.48 22.16 1.19
N LYS A 6 -5.28 22.72 1.40
CA LYS A 6 -5.10 24.12 1.80
C LYS A 6 -5.43 25.10 0.66
N PHE A 7 -5.49 24.63 -0.58
CA PHE A 7 -5.64 25.46 -1.78
C PHE A 7 -6.90 25.08 -2.57
N ILE A 8 -8.05 25.60 -2.13
CA ILE A 8 -9.38 25.24 -2.65
C ILE A 8 -9.52 25.44 -4.16
N ARG A 9 -8.88 26.48 -4.73
CA ARG A 9 -8.97 26.83 -6.15
C ARG A 9 -7.94 26.12 -7.04
N VAL A 10 -7.07 25.29 -6.47
CA VAL A 10 -6.00 24.63 -7.22
C VAL A 10 -6.48 23.26 -7.68
N SER A 11 -6.30 22.97 -8.97
CA SER A 11 -6.57 21.64 -9.52
C SER A 11 -5.69 20.58 -8.84
N LYS A 12 -6.32 19.46 -8.47
CA LYS A 12 -5.66 18.30 -7.86
C LYS A 12 -4.95 17.41 -8.88
N ASN A 13 -5.17 17.65 -10.17
CA ASN A 13 -4.52 16.88 -11.22
C ASN A 13 -3.01 17.16 -11.21
N ILE A 14 -2.24 16.09 -11.36
CA ILE A 14 -0.79 16.11 -11.45
C ILE A 14 -0.43 16.07 -12.93
N GLY A 15 0.59 16.84 -13.31
CA GLY A 15 1.10 16.89 -14.67
C GLY A 15 2.60 17.14 -14.65
N SER A 16 3.13 17.75 -15.71
CA SER A 16 4.55 18.08 -15.82
C SER A 16 5.04 19.09 -14.78
N SER A 17 4.16 20.00 -14.32
CA SER A 17 4.48 20.98 -13.30
C SER A 17 4.33 20.38 -11.90
N MET A 18 5.42 20.45 -11.11
CA MET A 18 5.47 19.90 -9.77
C MET A 18 4.54 20.68 -8.81
N LYS A 19 3.72 19.94 -8.07
CA LYS A 19 2.85 20.46 -6.99
C LYS A 19 3.10 19.81 -5.63
N SER A 20 4.06 18.89 -5.54
CA SER A 20 4.42 18.23 -4.29
C SER A 20 5.16 19.18 -3.36
N VAL A 21 4.88 19.08 -2.07
CA VAL A 21 5.54 19.88 -1.01
C VAL A 21 6.66 19.12 -0.31
N GLY A 22 6.84 17.84 -0.65
CA GLY A 22 7.88 16.97 -0.11
C GLY A 22 7.75 15.53 -0.59
N GLU A 23 8.74 14.73 -0.22
CA GLU A 23 8.87 13.33 -0.58
C GLU A 23 9.26 12.46 0.62
N VAL A 24 9.09 11.15 0.48
CA VAL A 24 9.45 10.17 1.50
C VAL A 24 10.19 9.04 0.83
N MET A 25 11.11 8.41 1.57
CA MET A 25 11.88 7.27 1.10
C MET A 25 11.73 6.12 2.08
N ALA A 26 11.48 4.93 1.54
CA ALA A 26 11.45 3.69 2.32
C ALA A 26 12.30 2.62 1.67
N ILE A 27 12.96 1.82 2.51
CA ILE A 27 13.82 0.72 2.09
C ILE A 27 13.13 -0.60 2.46
N GLY A 28 13.13 -1.56 1.54
CA GLY A 28 12.64 -2.92 1.74
C GLY A 28 13.41 -3.89 0.87
N ARG A 29 13.43 -5.17 1.25
CA ARG A 29 14.06 -6.23 0.44
C ARG A 29 13.19 -6.70 -0.72
N LYS A 30 11.95 -6.20 -0.76
CA LYS A 30 10.96 -6.40 -1.83
C LYS A 30 10.30 -5.08 -2.15
N PHE A 31 9.85 -4.93 -3.39
CA PHE A 31 9.10 -3.74 -3.82
C PHE A 31 7.87 -3.54 -2.94
N GLU A 32 7.09 -4.60 -2.71
CA GLU A 32 5.85 -4.57 -1.94
C GLU A 32 6.10 -4.04 -0.51
N GLU A 33 7.20 -4.47 0.11
CA GLU A 33 7.62 -4.01 1.43
C GLU A 33 7.97 -2.52 1.45
N ALA A 34 8.86 -2.10 0.54
CA ALA A 34 9.30 -0.71 0.44
C ALA A 34 8.11 0.22 0.12
N PHE A 35 7.26 -0.20 -0.82
CA PHE A 35 6.10 0.55 -1.27
C PHE A 35 5.07 0.79 -0.16
N GLN A 36 4.69 -0.25 0.59
CA GLN A 36 3.74 -0.08 1.70
C GLN A 36 4.33 0.75 2.85
N LYS A 37 5.65 0.64 3.12
CA LYS A 37 6.33 1.51 4.09
C LYS A 37 6.31 2.97 3.65
N ALA A 38 6.61 3.24 2.38
CA ALA A 38 6.59 4.60 1.83
C ALA A 38 5.18 5.21 1.94
N LEU A 39 4.13 4.47 1.58
CA LEU A 39 2.75 4.97 1.69
C LEU A 39 2.38 5.41 3.10
N ARG A 40 2.79 4.65 4.13
CA ARG A 40 2.58 5.03 5.54
C ARG A 40 3.36 6.27 5.99
N MET A 41 4.47 6.58 5.34
CA MET A 41 5.25 7.78 5.66
C MET A 41 4.64 9.04 5.03
N VAL A 42 3.79 8.91 4.00
CA VAL A 42 3.20 10.06 3.30
C VAL A 42 2.12 10.75 4.13
N ASP A 43 1.31 9.99 4.87
CA ASP A 43 0.17 10.51 5.64
C ASP A 43 -0.14 9.57 6.81
N GLU A 44 -0.38 10.12 7.99
CA GLU A 44 -0.68 9.36 9.22
C GLU A 44 -1.97 8.52 9.12
N ASN A 45 -2.90 8.91 8.25
CA ASN A 45 -4.15 8.21 8.03
C ASN A 45 -4.01 7.04 7.04
N VAL A 46 -2.88 6.95 6.34
CA VAL A 46 -2.63 5.89 5.36
C VAL A 46 -1.91 4.73 6.04
N MET A 47 -2.56 3.56 6.06
CA MET A 47 -2.01 2.36 6.72
C MET A 47 -1.15 1.49 5.79
N GLY A 48 -1.17 1.77 4.49
CA GLY A 48 -0.52 0.99 3.43
C GLY A 48 -1.25 1.17 2.10
N PHE A 49 -1.16 0.17 1.23
CA PHE A 49 -1.89 0.14 -0.04
C PHE A 49 -3.31 -0.38 0.20
N ASP A 50 -4.18 0.52 0.68
CA ASP A 50 -5.54 0.21 1.11
C ASP A 50 -6.57 0.41 -0.02
N PRO A 51 -7.28 -0.64 -0.46
CA PRO A 51 -8.28 -0.57 -1.52
C PRO A 51 -9.62 0.05 -1.11
N ASN A 52 -9.84 0.31 0.18
CA ASN A 52 -11.11 0.82 0.70
C ASN A 52 -11.07 2.34 0.96
N LEU A 53 -9.92 2.99 0.80
CA LEU A 53 -9.77 4.46 1.00
C LEU A 53 -10.44 5.30 -0.10
N LYS A 54 -10.63 4.72 -1.28
CA LYS A 54 -11.25 5.37 -2.45
C LYS A 54 -12.11 4.37 -3.21
N GLU A 55 -13.11 4.88 -3.90
CA GLU A 55 -13.89 4.10 -4.85
C GLU A 55 -13.15 4.02 -6.20
N VAL A 56 -13.56 3.06 -7.02
CA VAL A 56 -13.05 2.94 -8.39
C VAL A 56 -13.52 4.14 -9.20
N ASN A 57 -12.57 4.79 -9.86
CA ASN A 57 -12.84 5.92 -10.74
C ASN A 57 -11.86 5.88 -11.92
N GLU A 58 -12.34 5.44 -13.09
CA GLU A 58 -11.49 5.33 -14.28
C GLU A 58 -10.93 6.67 -14.72
N LYS A 59 -11.65 7.78 -14.49
CA LYS A 59 -11.16 9.12 -14.80
C LYS A 59 -9.92 9.47 -13.98
N GLU A 60 -9.88 9.14 -12.69
CA GLU A 60 -8.68 9.34 -11.87
C GLU A 60 -7.55 8.36 -12.20
N LEU A 61 -7.87 7.21 -12.80
CA LEU A 61 -6.87 6.30 -13.34
C LEU A 61 -6.22 6.88 -14.61
N THR A 62 -6.97 7.55 -15.48
CA THR A 62 -6.43 8.20 -16.70
C THR A 62 -5.83 9.57 -16.44
N GLU A 63 -6.46 10.38 -15.58
CA GLU A 63 -6.05 11.72 -15.18
C GLU A 63 -5.45 11.67 -13.77
N PRO A 64 -4.11 11.57 -13.63
CA PRO A 64 -3.49 11.29 -12.34
C PRO A 64 -3.73 12.39 -11.31
N THR A 65 -4.16 11.98 -10.11
CA THR A 65 -4.31 12.82 -8.91
C THR A 65 -3.34 12.36 -7.82
N ASP A 66 -3.24 13.13 -6.72
CA ASP A 66 -2.48 12.74 -5.52
C ASP A 66 -3.05 11.48 -4.82
N LYS A 67 -4.28 11.07 -5.18
CA LYS A 67 -4.97 9.90 -4.63
C LYS A 67 -5.11 8.74 -5.61
N ARG A 68 -4.61 8.87 -6.86
CA ARG A 68 -4.65 7.84 -7.92
C ARG A 68 -4.23 6.46 -7.42
N ILE A 69 -3.23 6.40 -6.54
CA ILE A 69 -2.70 5.12 -6.04
C ILE A 69 -3.75 4.32 -5.26
N PHE A 70 -4.66 4.98 -4.55
CA PHE A 70 -5.74 4.32 -3.80
C PHE A 70 -6.92 3.95 -4.69
N VAL A 71 -7.19 4.75 -5.72
CA VAL A 71 -8.16 4.39 -6.78
C VAL A 71 -7.68 3.14 -7.53
N LEU A 72 -6.38 3.03 -7.76
CA LEU A 72 -5.73 1.85 -8.37
C LEU A 72 -5.86 0.62 -7.47
N ALA A 73 -5.66 0.77 -6.15
CA ALA A 73 -5.89 -0.30 -5.19
C ALA A 73 -7.35 -0.79 -5.23
N ALA A 74 -8.32 0.13 -5.26
CA ALA A 74 -9.73 -0.20 -5.38
C ALA A 74 -10.04 -0.94 -6.69
N ALA A 75 -9.49 -0.48 -7.82
CA ALA A 75 -9.70 -1.11 -9.13
C ALA A 75 -9.16 -2.54 -9.18
N LEU A 76 -7.98 -2.78 -8.61
CA LEU A 76 -7.43 -4.13 -8.45
C LEU A 76 -8.34 -5.01 -7.59
N LYS A 77 -8.89 -4.49 -6.49
CA LYS A 77 -9.83 -5.24 -5.63
C LYS A 77 -11.13 -5.56 -6.37
N HIS A 78 -11.58 -4.69 -7.29
CA HIS A 78 -12.74 -4.92 -8.17
C HIS A 78 -12.43 -5.82 -9.38
N GLY A 79 -11.24 -6.43 -9.44
CA GLY A 79 -10.91 -7.43 -10.45
C GLY A 79 -10.48 -6.86 -11.81
N TYR A 80 -10.06 -5.59 -11.87
CA TYR A 80 -9.50 -5.04 -13.11
C TYR A 80 -8.21 -5.79 -13.49
N SER A 81 -8.10 -6.16 -14.77
CA SER A 81 -6.89 -6.81 -15.27
C SER A 81 -5.69 -5.86 -15.30
N ILE A 82 -4.50 -6.44 -15.22
CA ILE A 82 -3.24 -5.70 -15.33
C ILE A 82 -3.15 -4.95 -16.67
N ASP A 83 -3.60 -5.56 -17.77
CA ASP A 83 -3.60 -4.92 -19.08
C ASP A 83 -4.55 -3.71 -19.14
N LYS A 84 -5.77 -3.85 -18.60
CA LYS A 84 -6.71 -2.72 -18.50
C LYS A 84 -6.11 -1.58 -17.68
N LEU A 85 -5.50 -1.89 -16.54
CA LEU A 85 -4.85 -0.88 -15.69
C LEU A 85 -3.63 -0.26 -16.37
N TYR A 86 -2.85 -1.02 -17.12
CA TYR A 86 -1.77 -0.48 -17.93
C TYR A 86 -2.32 0.50 -18.98
N ASP A 87 -3.40 0.15 -19.67
CA ASP A 87 -3.96 1.00 -20.71
C ASP A 87 -4.48 2.33 -20.17
N LEU A 88 -5.16 2.29 -19.01
CA LEU A 88 -5.65 3.48 -18.31
C LEU A 88 -4.51 4.31 -17.72
N THR A 89 -3.49 3.67 -17.13
CA THR A 89 -2.55 4.38 -16.27
C THR A 89 -1.18 4.65 -16.87
N LYS A 90 -0.77 3.84 -17.84
CA LYS A 90 0.58 3.70 -18.38
C LYS A 90 1.65 3.35 -17.33
N ILE A 91 1.25 2.92 -16.13
CA ILE A 91 2.17 2.35 -15.14
C ILE A 91 2.59 0.96 -15.62
N ASP A 92 3.89 0.69 -15.61
CA ASP A 92 4.41 -0.58 -16.10
C ASP A 92 3.75 -1.79 -15.43
N ARG A 93 3.49 -2.82 -16.23
CA ARG A 93 2.80 -4.06 -15.81
C ARG A 93 3.49 -4.73 -14.64
N TRP A 94 4.82 -4.63 -14.53
CA TRP A 94 5.56 -5.19 -13.42
C TRP A 94 5.12 -4.58 -12.08
N PHE A 95 5.00 -3.26 -11.99
CA PHE A 95 4.52 -2.59 -10.77
C PHE A 95 3.07 -2.94 -10.47
N LEU A 96 2.21 -2.96 -11.49
CA LEU A 96 0.81 -3.33 -11.33
C LEU A 96 0.66 -4.76 -10.81
N ALA A 97 1.43 -5.71 -11.34
CA ALA A 97 1.44 -7.09 -10.86
C ALA A 97 1.94 -7.21 -9.41
N LYS A 98 2.87 -6.34 -8.99
CA LYS A 98 3.32 -6.27 -7.60
C LYS A 98 2.24 -5.71 -6.67
N MET A 99 1.53 -4.68 -7.10
CA MET A 99 0.40 -4.12 -6.36
C MET A 99 -0.76 -5.12 -6.26
N GLU A 100 -1.04 -5.88 -7.33
CA GLU A 100 -2.04 -6.95 -7.33
C GLU A 100 -1.72 -8.02 -6.28
N LYS A 101 -0.45 -8.39 -6.10
CA LYS A 101 -0.04 -9.33 -5.03
C LYS A 101 -0.38 -8.83 -3.63
N ILE A 102 -0.26 -7.52 -3.39
CA ILE A 102 -0.66 -6.92 -2.11
C ILE A 102 -2.18 -7.09 -1.94
N ILE A 103 -2.96 -6.77 -2.97
CA ILE A 103 -4.43 -6.90 -2.93
C ILE A 103 -4.87 -8.36 -2.72
N LYS A 104 -4.19 -9.33 -3.33
CA LYS A 104 -4.47 -10.76 -3.10
C LYS A 104 -4.33 -11.13 -1.62
N ILE A 105 -3.28 -10.65 -0.95
CA ILE A 105 -3.11 -10.88 0.51
C ILE A 105 -4.18 -10.16 1.31
N THR A 106 -4.53 -8.92 0.94
CA THR A 106 -5.63 -8.18 1.58
C THR A 106 -6.94 -8.99 1.51
N LEU A 107 -7.27 -9.56 0.36
CA LEU A 107 -8.45 -10.39 0.18
C LEU A 107 -8.39 -11.69 1.00
N GLU A 108 -7.23 -12.34 1.09
CA GLU A 108 -7.07 -13.51 1.97
C GLU A 108 -7.26 -13.16 3.44
N LEU A 109 -6.75 -12.01 3.90
CA LEU A 109 -6.96 -11.53 5.26
C LEU A 109 -8.43 -11.18 5.52
N GLU A 110 -9.11 -10.52 4.58
CA GLU A 110 -10.53 -10.14 4.72
C GLU A 110 -11.49 -11.35 4.81
N LYS A 111 -11.06 -12.55 4.39
CA LYS A 111 -11.82 -13.80 4.56
C LYS A 111 -11.79 -14.34 6.00
N LEU A 112 -10.86 -13.89 6.82
CA LEU A 112 -10.67 -14.39 8.17
C LEU A 112 -11.54 -13.62 9.17
N ASP A 113 -12.04 -14.32 10.19
CA ASP A 113 -12.77 -13.72 11.30
C ASP A 113 -11.96 -13.83 12.58
N ASN A 114 -11.20 -12.77 12.91
CA ASN A 114 -10.35 -12.61 14.10
C ASN A 114 -9.22 -13.63 14.32
N SER A 115 -9.16 -14.72 13.55
CA SER A 115 -8.13 -15.75 13.65
C SER A 115 -7.14 -15.65 12.50
N LEU A 116 -5.88 -15.39 12.82
CA LEU A 116 -4.79 -15.27 11.85
C LEU A 116 -3.72 -16.31 12.16
N ASN A 117 -3.37 -17.15 11.18
CA ASN A 117 -2.27 -18.09 11.34
C ASN A 117 -0.89 -17.38 11.24
N ASN A 118 0.13 -17.99 11.83
CA ASN A 118 1.46 -17.39 11.89
C ASN A 118 2.15 -17.31 10.52
N ASP A 119 1.82 -18.20 9.60
CA ASP A 119 2.39 -18.20 8.25
C ASP A 119 1.88 -17.02 7.42
N LEU A 120 0.57 -16.78 7.39
CA LEU A 120 -0.01 -15.63 6.70
C LEU A 120 0.41 -14.33 7.38
N LEU A 121 0.50 -14.31 8.72
CA LEU A 121 1.07 -13.16 9.45
C LEU A 121 2.49 -12.87 8.95
N LYS A 122 3.37 -13.88 8.91
CA LYS A 122 4.75 -13.73 8.44
C LYS A 122 4.83 -13.25 6.99
N ILE A 123 4.04 -13.84 6.09
CA ILE A 123 3.96 -13.44 4.67
C ILE A 123 3.50 -11.99 4.56
N SER A 124 2.44 -11.61 5.28
CA SER A 124 1.91 -10.25 5.29
C SER A 124 2.97 -9.25 5.77
N LYS A 125 3.72 -9.57 6.84
CA LYS A 125 4.82 -8.72 7.32
C LYS A 125 5.92 -8.58 6.28
N GLN A 126 6.32 -9.65 5.59
CA GLN A 126 7.32 -9.62 4.53
C GLN A 126 6.88 -8.85 3.28
N MET A 127 5.57 -8.65 3.11
CA MET A 127 4.99 -7.81 2.05
C MET A 127 4.78 -6.36 2.49
N GLY A 128 5.19 -6.00 3.71
CA GLY A 128 5.15 -4.62 4.21
C GLY A 128 3.85 -4.21 4.91
N PHE A 129 2.92 -5.13 5.17
CA PHE A 129 1.68 -4.81 5.88
C PHE A 129 1.97 -4.33 7.30
N SER A 130 1.28 -3.26 7.74
CA SER A 130 1.34 -2.80 9.13
C SER A 130 0.48 -3.67 10.05
N ASP A 131 0.78 -3.66 11.35
CA ASP A 131 -0.06 -4.39 12.33
C ASP A 131 -1.50 -3.83 12.31
N LYS A 132 -1.65 -2.51 12.14
CA LYS A 132 -2.94 -1.81 11.99
C LYS A 132 -3.71 -2.22 10.74
N GLN A 133 -3.05 -2.33 9.59
CA GLN A 133 -3.69 -2.77 8.34
C GLN A 133 -4.19 -4.21 8.43
N ILE A 134 -3.38 -5.13 8.97
CA ILE A 134 -3.79 -6.53 9.20
C ILE A 134 -4.99 -6.58 10.15
N ALA A 135 -4.93 -5.85 11.26
CA ALA A 135 -6.02 -5.79 12.23
C ALA A 135 -7.33 -5.32 11.59
N SER A 136 -7.27 -4.29 10.74
CA SER A 136 -8.43 -3.79 10.00
C SER A 136 -9.03 -4.83 9.07
N CYS A 137 -8.21 -5.64 8.39
CA CYS A 137 -8.72 -6.69 7.48
C CYS A 137 -9.45 -7.81 8.23
N ILE A 138 -8.91 -8.27 9.37
CA ILE A 138 -9.46 -9.40 10.13
C ILE A 138 -10.44 -9.01 11.25
N LYS A 139 -10.81 -7.72 11.32
CA LYS A 139 -11.69 -7.13 12.36
C LYS A 139 -11.16 -7.27 13.79
N SER A 140 -9.84 -7.24 13.96
CA SER A 140 -9.15 -7.32 15.25
C SER A 140 -8.55 -5.97 15.67
N SER A 141 -7.79 -5.95 16.77
CA SER A 141 -7.05 -4.77 17.24
C SER A 141 -5.57 -4.83 16.87
N GLU A 142 -4.95 -3.67 16.62
CA GLU A 142 -3.52 -3.57 16.34
C GLU A 142 -2.66 -4.19 17.46
N LEU A 143 -3.08 -4.00 18.72
CA LEU A 143 -2.39 -4.56 19.89
C LEU A 143 -2.42 -6.09 19.89
N ALA A 144 -3.53 -6.71 19.49
CA ALA A 144 -3.64 -8.17 19.39
C ALA A 144 -2.67 -8.72 18.33
N ILE A 145 -2.64 -8.12 17.14
CA ILE A 145 -1.70 -8.51 16.07
C ILE A 145 -0.26 -8.34 16.54
N ARG A 146 0.07 -7.23 17.19
CA ARG A 146 1.41 -6.97 17.72
C ARG A 146 1.82 -7.99 18.78
N LYS A 147 0.90 -8.39 19.67
CA LYS A 147 1.13 -9.40 20.70
C LYS A 147 1.43 -10.76 20.07
N GLN A 148 0.55 -11.24 19.20
CA GLN A 148 0.73 -12.51 18.48
C GLN A 148 2.06 -12.55 17.71
N ARG A 149 2.38 -11.45 17.01
CA ARG A 149 3.62 -11.31 16.25
C ARG A 149 4.88 -11.45 17.13
N LYS A 150 4.86 -10.86 18.33
CA LYS A 150 5.96 -10.97 19.30
C LYS A 150 6.07 -12.38 19.89
N GLU A 151 4.96 -12.97 20.31
CA GLU A 151 4.91 -14.32 20.87
C GLU A 151 5.41 -15.38 19.86
N SER A 152 5.09 -15.16 18.58
CA SER A 152 5.51 -16.02 17.47
C SER A 152 6.92 -15.70 16.93
N LYS A 153 7.66 -14.78 17.57
CA LYS A 153 9.01 -14.33 17.17
C LYS A 153 9.10 -13.81 15.72
N ILE A 154 8.01 -13.27 15.17
CA ILE A 154 7.97 -12.64 13.84
C ILE A 154 8.39 -11.18 13.99
N LEU A 155 9.69 -10.95 14.11
CA LEU A 155 10.27 -9.62 14.34
C LEU A 155 11.04 -9.12 13.11
N PRO A 156 11.11 -7.79 12.89
CA PRO A 156 11.97 -7.24 11.86
C PRO A 156 13.44 -7.45 12.21
N PHE A 157 14.29 -7.46 11.19
CA PHE A 157 15.75 -7.45 11.34
C PHE A 157 16.31 -6.07 11.02
N VAL A 158 17.40 -5.71 11.70
CA VAL A 158 18.20 -4.53 11.33
C VAL A 158 19.19 -4.95 10.24
N LYS A 159 19.32 -4.12 9.21
CA LYS A 159 20.24 -4.29 8.09
C LYS A 159 20.97 -2.98 7.82
N GLN A 160 22.24 -3.07 7.48
CA GLN A 160 23.07 -1.94 7.09
C GLN A 160 22.97 -1.71 5.58
N ILE A 161 23.19 -0.47 5.16
CA ILE A 161 23.43 -0.11 3.75
C ILE A 161 24.94 -0.01 3.60
N ASP A 162 25.52 -0.95 2.87
CA ASP A 162 26.98 -1.12 2.70
C ASP A 162 27.50 -0.66 1.33
N THR A 163 26.60 -0.34 0.40
CA THR A 163 26.87 -0.02 -1.02
C THR A 163 27.38 -1.16 -1.91
N VAL A 164 27.59 -2.37 -1.36
CA VAL A 164 28.21 -3.52 -2.06
C VAL A 164 27.38 -4.81 -2.03
N ALA A 165 26.13 -4.74 -1.56
CA ALA A 165 25.13 -5.81 -1.60
C ALA A 165 25.39 -7.01 -0.66
N GLY A 166 26.06 -6.79 0.48
CA GLY A 166 26.25 -7.78 1.53
C GLY A 166 27.55 -7.66 2.29
#